data_AF-A0A2T6B8Q2-F1
#
_entry.id   AF-A0A2T6B8Q2-F1
#
_cell.length_a   1.000
_cell.length_b   1.000
_cell.length_c   1.000
_cell.angle_alpha   90.00
_cell.angle_beta   90.00
_cell.angle_gamma   90.00
#
_symmetry.space_group_name_H-M   'P 1'
#
loop_
_entity.id
_entity.type
_entity.pdbx_description
1 polymer ?
#
loop_
_entity_poly.entity_id
_entity_poly.type
_entity_poly.pdbx_seq_one_letter_code
_entity_poly.pdbx_strand_id
1 'polypeptide(L)'
;MIPSWRDVNVAIRDRDAPFGGLTELLFAAERGLDLPLEEGDVIDMMLGLNRADPIADSDDAIAWAERLVPGARLQFWNQASGGGWCATVTRRAEGVEAQATALTLPLALIKATVEARVDLDLLSAPDPS
;
A
#
# COMPACT_ATOMS: atom_id res chain seq x y z
N MET A 1 9.12 -13.80 -10.42
CA MET A 1 9.81 -12.55 -10.02
C MET A 1 8.99 -11.94 -8.89
N ILE A 2 9.63 -11.68 -7.76
CA ILE A 2 9.00 -11.10 -6.57
C ILE A 2 8.69 -9.64 -6.89
N PRO A 3 7.43 -9.16 -6.73
CA PRO A 3 7.11 -7.77 -6.97
C PRO A 3 7.77 -6.91 -5.89
N SER A 4 8.54 -5.93 -6.32
CA SER A 4 9.08 -4.91 -5.43
C SER A 4 8.00 -3.90 -5.06
N TRP A 5 8.21 -3.11 -3.99
CA TRP A 5 7.32 -1.99 -3.66
C TRP A 5 7.22 -0.96 -4.79
N ARG A 6 8.25 -0.87 -5.64
CA ARG A 6 8.21 -0.03 -6.84
C ARG A 6 7.25 -0.58 -7.90
N ASP A 7 7.23 -1.89 -8.10
CA ASP A 7 6.28 -2.55 -9.00
C ASP A 7 4.84 -2.38 -8.49
N VAL A 8 4.66 -2.48 -7.17
CA VAL A 8 3.38 -2.21 -6.49
C VAL A 8 2.93 -0.78 -6.70
N ASN A 9 3.83 0.19 -6.54
CA ASN A 9 3.51 1.60 -6.73
C ASN A 9 3.04 1.88 -8.16
N VAL A 10 3.78 1.39 -9.16
CA VAL A 10 3.40 1.52 -10.57
C VAL A 10 2.03 0.88 -10.83
N ALA A 11 1.81 -0.34 -10.33
CA ALA A 11 0.55 -1.04 -10.50
C ALA A 11 -0.65 -0.32 -9.84
N ILE A 12 -0.45 0.32 -8.68
CA ILE A 12 -1.49 1.07 -7.98
C ILE A 12 -1.80 2.40 -8.66
N ARG A 13 -0.77 3.08 -9.17
CA ARG A 13 -0.90 4.36 -9.85
C ARG A 13 -1.69 4.22 -11.15
N ASP A 14 -1.37 3.18 -11.92
CA ASP A 14 -1.93 2.96 -13.27
C ASP A 14 -3.31 2.28 -13.23
N ARG A 15 -3.83 1.93 -12.06
CA ARG A 15 -5.09 1.20 -11.93
C ARG A 15 -6.30 2.13 -11.87
N ASP A 16 -7.10 2.07 -12.93
CA ASP A 16 -8.51 2.47 -12.92
C ASP A 16 -9.37 1.26 -12.51
N ALA A 17 -10.03 1.33 -11.34
CA ALA A 17 -11.14 0.45 -10.91
C ALA A 17 -10.81 -0.92 -10.22
N PRO A 18 -11.81 -1.50 -9.52
CA PRO A 18 -11.61 -2.26 -8.30
C PRO A 18 -11.67 -3.79 -8.50
N PHE A 19 -10.89 -4.49 -7.67
CA PHE A 19 -10.88 -5.94 -7.44
C PHE A 19 -10.16 -6.84 -8.47
N GLY A 20 -9.57 -7.91 -7.94
CA GLY A 20 -8.73 -8.88 -8.63
C GLY A 20 -7.27 -8.73 -8.22
N GLY A 21 -6.42 -8.22 -9.11
CA GLY A 21 -4.97 -8.28 -8.88
C GLY A 21 -4.36 -7.36 -7.82
N LEU A 22 -5.07 -6.41 -7.20
CA LEU A 22 -4.40 -5.47 -6.28
C LEU A 22 -4.15 -6.14 -4.94
N THR A 23 -5.15 -6.84 -4.41
CA THR A 23 -5.03 -7.61 -3.18
C THR A 23 -3.93 -8.68 -3.30
N GLU A 24 -3.92 -9.42 -4.41
CA GLU A 24 -2.87 -10.40 -4.72
C GLU A 24 -1.48 -9.77 -4.76
N LEU A 25 -1.35 -8.61 -5.40
CA LEU A 25 -0.06 -7.94 -5.56
C LEU A 25 0.44 -7.30 -4.24
N LEU A 26 -0.46 -6.73 -3.44
CA LEU A 26 -0.15 -6.27 -2.08
C LEU A 26 0.25 -7.44 -1.18
N PHE A 27 -0.47 -8.55 -1.25
CA PHE A 27 -0.16 -9.78 -0.51
C PHE A 27 1.23 -10.31 -0.89
N ALA A 28 1.52 -10.40 -2.19
CA ALA A 28 2.80 -10.88 -2.70
C ALA A 28 3.95 -9.98 -2.23
N ALA A 29 3.81 -8.67 -2.37
CA ALA A 29 4.85 -7.71 -1.99
C ALA A 29 5.11 -7.70 -0.47
N GLU A 30 4.06 -7.80 0.34
CA GLU A 30 4.18 -7.92 1.79
C GLU A 30 4.97 -9.16 2.22
N ARG A 31 4.73 -10.29 1.55
CA ARG A 31 5.29 -11.60 1.89
C ARG A 31 6.59 -11.92 1.12
N GLY A 32 7.00 -11.07 0.18
CA GLY A 32 8.14 -11.31 -0.69
C GLY A 32 7.95 -12.51 -1.62
N LEU A 33 6.74 -12.71 -2.15
CA LEU A 33 6.37 -13.85 -2.98
C LEU A 33 6.46 -13.52 -4.46
N ASP A 34 6.78 -14.52 -5.30
CA ASP A 34 6.79 -14.39 -6.74
C ASP A 34 5.37 -14.36 -7.34
N LEU A 35 5.19 -13.65 -8.47
CA LEU A 35 3.98 -13.76 -9.31
C LEU A 35 4.23 -14.63 -10.56
N PRO A 36 3.24 -15.44 -11.00
CA PRO A 36 1.93 -15.68 -10.36
C PRO A 36 2.05 -16.50 -9.06
N LEU A 37 1.12 -16.27 -8.13
CA LEU A 37 1.08 -16.94 -6.82
C LEU A 37 0.94 -18.47 -6.96
N GLU A 38 1.61 -19.24 -6.10
CA GLU A 38 1.45 -20.70 -6.05
C GLU A 38 0.11 -21.10 -5.41
N GLU A 39 -0.31 -22.36 -5.59
CA GLU A 39 -1.57 -22.86 -5.01
C GLU A 39 -1.61 -22.64 -3.49
N GLY A 40 -0.48 -22.81 -2.80
CA GLY A 40 -0.35 -22.53 -1.36
C GLY A 40 -0.55 -21.05 -1.01
N ASP A 41 -0.03 -20.13 -1.82
CA ASP A 41 -0.21 -18.69 -1.63
C ASP A 41 -1.65 -18.25 -1.89
N VAL A 42 -2.28 -18.82 -2.92
CA VAL A 42 -3.68 -18.58 -3.23
C VAL A 42 -4.58 -19.16 -2.13
N ILE A 43 -4.27 -20.35 -1.63
CA ILE A 43 -4.94 -20.95 -0.48
C ILE A 43 -4.74 -20.08 0.76
N ASP A 44 -3.54 -19.58 1.04
CA ASP A 44 -3.25 -18.67 2.16
C ASP A 44 -4.03 -17.34 2.04
N MET A 45 -4.18 -16.85 0.81
CA MET A 45 -4.98 -15.66 0.51
C MET A 45 -6.49 -15.94 0.67
N MET A 46 -6.98 -17.10 0.22
CA MET A 46 -8.39 -17.50 0.25
C MET A 46 -8.87 -17.99 1.62
N LEU A 47 -8.05 -18.75 2.35
CA LEU A 47 -8.32 -19.29 3.68
C LEU A 47 -8.15 -18.24 4.79
N GLY A 48 -7.91 -16.98 4.42
CA GLY A 48 -7.89 -15.80 5.30
C GLY A 48 -9.22 -15.53 6.01
N LEU A 49 -9.72 -16.50 6.78
CA LEU A 49 -10.73 -16.31 7.81
C LEU A 49 -10.19 -15.24 8.77
N ASN A 50 -10.71 -14.01 8.67
CA ASN A 50 -10.30 -12.79 9.38
C ASN A 50 -8.98 -12.13 8.94
N ARG A 51 -8.65 -12.08 7.63
CA ARG A 51 -7.59 -11.14 7.19
C ARG A 51 -8.16 -9.78 6.82
N ALA A 52 -7.50 -8.76 7.35
CA ALA A 52 -7.72 -7.37 7.04
C ALA A 52 -7.73 -7.14 5.51
N ASP A 53 -8.77 -6.50 4.98
CA ASP A 53 -8.84 -6.05 3.58
C ASP A 53 -8.56 -4.55 3.52
N PRO A 54 -7.28 -4.13 3.38
CA PRO A 54 -6.89 -2.75 3.49
C PRO A 54 -7.32 -1.90 2.27
N ILE A 55 -7.94 -2.50 1.25
CA ILE A 55 -8.51 -1.80 0.10
C ILE A 55 -10.00 -1.53 0.33
N ALA A 56 -10.69 -2.39 1.08
CA ALA A 56 -12.11 -2.27 1.36
C ALA A 56 -12.41 -1.57 2.70
N ASP A 57 -11.58 -1.76 3.72
CA ASP A 57 -11.80 -1.27 5.09
C ASP A 57 -10.73 -0.27 5.54
N SER A 58 -11.15 0.76 6.28
CA SER A 58 -10.27 1.86 6.69
C SER A 58 -9.40 1.52 7.89
N ASP A 59 -9.92 0.74 8.84
CA ASP A 59 -9.14 0.30 10.01
C ASP A 59 -8.06 -0.68 9.57
N ASP A 60 -8.40 -1.56 8.63
CA ASP A 60 -7.45 -2.45 7.98
C ASP A 60 -6.38 -1.68 7.19
N ALA A 61 -6.76 -0.63 6.46
CA ALA A 61 -5.82 0.23 5.75
C ALA A 61 -4.86 0.97 6.69
N ILE A 62 -5.35 1.45 7.84
CA ILE A 62 -4.54 2.11 8.87
C ILE A 62 -3.56 1.10 9.47
N ALA A 63 -4.04 -0.06 9.91
CA ALA A 63 -3.18 -1.10 10.49
C ALA A 63 -2.12 -1.57 9.49
N TRP A 64 -2.48 -1.65 8.21
CA TRP A 64 -1.54 -1.98 7.14
C TRP A 64 -0.48 -0.88 6.96
N ALA A 65 -0.87 0.39 6.98
CA ALA A 65 0.04 1.53 6.87
C ALA A 65 1.04 1.59 8.03
N GLU A 66 0.57 1.42 9.26
CA GLU A 66 1.41 1.39 10.46
C GLU A 66 2.46 0.27 10.41
N ARG A 67 2.09 -0.87 9.83
CA ARG A 67 2.99 -2.02 9.71
C ARG A 67 4.07 -1.81 8.64
N LEU A 68 3.72 -1.21 7.50
CA LEU A 68 4.68 -1.02 6.40
C LEU A 68 5.57 0.21 6.60
N VAL A 69 5.04 1.25 7.22
CA VAL A 69 5.75 2.50 7.49
C VAL A 69 5.72 2.75 9.00
N PRO A 70 6.42 1.93 9.81
CA PRO A 70 6.36 2.01 11.26
C PRO A 70 6.79 3.38 11.76
N GLY A 71 6.01 3.93 12.69
CA GLY A 71 6.22 5.27 13.23
C GLY A 71 5.76 6.41 12.32
N ALA A 72 5.07 6.12 11.21
CA ALA A 72 4.46 7.15 10.39
C ALA A 72 3.32 7.87 11.13
N ARG A 73 3.21 9.17 10.88
CA ARG A 73 2.01 9.94 11.15
C ARG A 73 1.08 9.84 9.95
N LEU A 74 -0.16 9.42 10.19
CA LEU A 74 -1.23 9.37 9.18
C LEU A 74 -2.13 10.60 9.33
N GLN A 75 -2.46 11.25 8.22
CA GLN A 75 -3.46 12.32 8.16
C GLN A 75 -4.38 12.09 6.97
N PHE A 76 -5.68 12.32 7.13
CA PHE A 76 -6.63 12.16 6.04
C PHE A 76 -7.83 13.09 6.19
N TRP A 77 -8.41 13.48 5.05
CA TRP A 77 -9.60 14.32 5.00
C TRP A 77 -10.41 14.08 3.73
N ASN A 78 -11.71 14.34 3.82
CA ASN A 78 -12.61 14.26 2.68
C ASN A 78 -12.47 15.53 1.81
N GLN A 79 -12.34 15.36 0.50
CA GLN A 79 -12.29 16.44 -0.48
C GLN A 79 -13.71 16.84 -0.89
N ALA A 80 -14.27 17.83 -0.19
CA ALA A 80 -15.67 18.25 -0.28
C ALA A 80 -16.16 18.66 -1.69
N SER A 81 -15.28 19.08 -2.60
CA SER A 81 -15.66 19.59 -3.92
C SER A 81 -15.49 18.60 -5.09
N GLY A 82 -14.83 17.46 -4.88
CA GLY A 82 -14.48 16.52 -5.95
C GLY A 82 -15.02 15.10 -5.78
N GLY A 83 -15.53 14.76 -4.60
CA GLY A 83 -15.88 13.38 -4.26
C GLY A 83 -14.61 12.54 -4.14
N GLY A 84 -14.03 12.50 -2.94
CA GLY A 84 -12.82 11.70 -2.72
C GLY A 84 -12.18 11.95 -1.38
N TRP A 85 -11.11 11.22 -1.12
CA TRP A 85 -10.31 11.27 0.07
C TRP A 85 -8.88 11.63 -0.28
N CYS A 86 -8.27 12.44 0.56
CA CYS A 86 -6.84 12.67 0.55
C CYS A 86 -6.24 12.04 1.80
N ALA A 87 -5.13 11.35 1.64
CA ALA A 87 -4.35 10.80 2.74
C ALA A 87 -2.88 11.18 2.59
N THR A 88 -2.23 11.45 3.73
CA THR A 88 -0.82 11.78 3.84
C THR A 88 -0.18 10.84 4.86
N VAL A 89 0.95 10.24 4.48
CA VAL A 89 1.78 9.38 5.31
C VAL A 89 3.14 10.06 5.48
N THR A 90 3.47 10.43 6.72
CA THR A 90 4.70 11.17 7.02
C THR A 90 5.58 10.41 8.00
N ARG A 91 6.84 10.18 7.64
CA ARG A 91 7.87 9.64 8.53
C ARG A 91 9.01 10.66 8.65
N ARG A 92 8.85 11.58 9.61
CA ARG A 92 9.69 12.80 9.71
C ARG A 92 11.15 12.50 10.02
N ALA A 93 11.44 11.44 10.78
CA ALA A 93 12.82 11.14 11.18
C ALA A 93 13.68 10.76 9.95
N GLU A 94 13.05 10.24 8.91
CA GLU A 94 13.66 9.79 7.66
C GLU A 94 13.40 10.78 6.49
N GLY A 95 12.70 11.89 6.74
CA GLY A 95 12.41 12.90 5.71
C GLY A 95 11.39 12.46 4.65
N VAL A 96 10.57 11.46 4.94
CA VAL A 96 9.57 10.93 3.99
C VAL A 96 8.20 11.57 4.23
N GLU A 97 7.59 12.07 3.17
CA GLU A 97 6.21 12.55 3.16
C GLU A 97 5.56 12.21 1.81
N ALA A 98 4.55 11.35 1.85
CA ALA A 98 3.79 10.98 0.67
C ALA A 98 2.32 11.35 0.84
N GLN A 99 1.72 11.88 -0.23
CA GLN A 99 0.31 12.26 -0.27
C GLN A 99 -0.36 11.66 -1.49
N ALA A 100 -1.54 11.09 -1.31
CA ALA A 100 -2.33 10.53 -2.39
C ALA A 100 -3.82 10.85 -2.26
N THR A 101 -4.51 10.82 -3.40
CA THR A 101 -5.97 11.00 -3.49
C THR A 101 -6.62 9.77 -4.13
N ALA A 102 -7.83 9.44 -3.68
CA ALA A 102 -8.64 8.36 -4.25
C ALA A 102 -10.13 8.56 -3.93
N LEU A 103 -11.00 7.77 -4.57
CA LEU A 103 -12.45 7.81 -4.30
C LEU A 103 -12.80 7.33 -2.88
N THR A 104 -12.01 6.43 -2.30
CA THR A 104 -12.22 5.87 -0.97
C THR A 104 -11.03 6.18 -0.07
N LEU A 105 -11.28 6.33 1.24
CA LEU A 105 -10.22 6.54 2.23
C LEU A 105 -9.19 5.39 2.25
N PRO A 106 -9.59 4.10 2.28
CA PRO A 106 -8.64 2.99 2.25
C PRO A 106 -7.68 3.10 1.06
N LEU A 107 -8.22 3.31 -0.15
CA LEU A 107 -7.37 3.39 -1.34
C LEU A 107 -6.44 4.62 -1.34
N ALA A 108 -6.86 5.76 -0.79
CA ALA A 108 -6.00 6.92 -0.63
C ALA A 108 -4.85 6.61 0.36
N LEU A 109 -5.16 5.96 1.48
CA LEU A 109 -4.17 5.52 2.47
C LEU A 109 -3.17 4.53 1.89
N ILE A 110 -3.63 3.52 1.14
CA ILE A 110 -2.75 2.53 0.48
C ILE A 110 -1.81 3.20 -0.51
N LYS A 111 -2.34 4.11 -1.35
CA LYS A 111 -1.51 4.87 -2.30
C LYS A 111 -0.40 5.65 -1.60
N ALA A 112 -0.75 6.44 -0.58
CA ALA A 112 0.22 7.24 0.15
C ALA A 112 1.24 6.37 0.92
N THR A 113 0.79 5.24 1.48
CA THR A 113 1.66 4.30 2.20
C THR A 113 2.68 3.64 1.27
N VAL A 114 2.25 3.19 0.09
CA VAL A 114 3.14 2.54 -0.87
C VAL A 114 4.20 3.52 -1.37
N GLU A 115 3.82 4.76 -1.69
CA GLU A 115 4.78 5.81 -2.07
C GLU A 115 5.80 6.04 -0.94
N ALA A 116 5.33 6.24 0.30
CA ALA A 116 6.22 6.40 1.45
C ALA A 116 7.14 5.19 1.68
N ARG A 117 6.64 3.97 1.42
CA ARG A 117 7.44 2.75 1.53
C ARG A 117 8.53 2.68 0.47
N VAL A 118 8.21 3.05 -0.78
CA VAL A 118 9.19 3.14 -1.87
C VAL A 118 10.26 4.18 -1.55
N ASP A 119 9.88 5.35 -1.06
CA ASP A 119 10.84 6.38 -0.66
C ASP A 119 11.79 5.90 0.45
N LEU A 120 11.26 5.20 1.46
CA LEU A 120 12.08 4.59 2.50
C LEU A 120 13.05 3.56 1.94
N ASP A 121 12.59 2.70 1.03
CA ASP A 121 13.45 1.70 0.40
C ASP A 121 14.56 2.36 -0.42
N LEU A 122 14.26 3.41 -1.17
CA LEU A 122 15.24 4.20 -1.93
C LEU A 122 16.27 4.88 -1.02
N LEU A 123 15.86 5.40 0.14
CA LEU A 123 16.76 6.03 1.11
C LEU A 123 17.63 5.01 1.86
N SER A 124 17.14 3.77 2.00
CA SER A 124 17.87 2.68 2.67
C SER A 124 18.75 1.86 1.73
N ALA A 125 18.63 2.06 0.41
CA ALA A 125 19.44 1.36 -0.56
C ALA A 125 20.91 1.78 -0.42
N PRO A 126 21.86 0.82 -0.39
CA PRO A 126 23.28 1.16 -0.39
C PRO A 126 23.62 1.94 -1.66
N ASP A 127 24.46 2.97 -1.51
CA ASP A 127 24.96 3.76 -2.64
C ASP A 127 25.51 2.82 -3.72
N PRO A 128 25.08 2.95 -4.99
CA PRO A 128 25.59 2.12 -6.07
C PRO A 128 27.06 2.50 -6.30
N SER A 129 27.96 1.71 -5.71
CA SER A 129 29.42 1.75 -5.93
C SER A 129 29.80 1.36 -7.35
#